data_AF-X1MMB4-F1
#
_entry.id   AF-X1MMB4-F1
#
_cell.length_a   1.000
_cell.length_b   1.000
_cell.length_c   1.000
_cell.angle_alpha   90.00
_cell.angle_beta   90.00
_cell.angle_gamma   90.00
#
_symmetry.space_group_name_H-M   'P 1'
#
loop_
_entity.id
_entity.type
_entity.pdbx_description
1 polymer ?
#
loop_
_entity_poly.entity_id
_entity_poly.type
_entity_poly.pdbx_seq_one_letter_code
_entity_poly.pdbx_strand_id
1 'polypeptide(L)'
;MPAGYDPRQRPWYGAAASAGQTVLTAPYQGAVGGVMVTIATPVKRKGNGELMGVVGGDVTLDTLVEIINSVDFGGIGHAFLADANGQVIVSPDKDQVMKNLKDIYPGSNLRVAAGMQDVILNGQDRIISFAPVAGLPSA
;
A
#
# COMPACT_ATOMS: atom_id res chain seq x y z
N MET A 1 -7.67 -11.92 19.99
CA MET A 1 -8.05 -10.52 19.74
C MET A 1 -8.15 -9.78 21.05
N PRO A 2 -7.74 -8.50 21.13
CA PRO A 2 -7.87 -7.71 22.35
C PRO A 2 -9.35 -7.50 22.72
N ALA A 3 -9.61 -7.26 24.01
CA ALA A 3 -10.96 -6.92 24.49
C ALA A 3 -11.46 -5.64 23.78
N GLY A 4 -12.75 -5.62 23.40
CA GLY A 4 -13.35 -4.51 22.67
C GLY A 4 -13.06 -4.46 21.16
N TYR A 5 -12.39 -5.47 20.60
CA TYR A 5 -12.20 -5.56 19.15
C TYR A 5 -13.54 -5.72 18.41
N ASP A 6 -13.87 -4.74 17.56
CA ASP A 6 -14.96 -4.81 16.61
C ASP A 6 -14.41 -4.75 15.17
N PRO A 7 -14.52 -5.82 14.36
CA PRO A 7 -14.01 -5.82 12.98
C PRO A 7 -14.70 -4.77 12.11
N ARG A 8 -15.95 -4.38 12.42
CA ARG A 8 -16.75 -3.42 11.63
C ARG A 8 -16.21 -1.99 11.70
N GLN A 9 -15.42 -1.69 12.74
CA GLN A 9 -14.78 -0.39 12.94
C GLN A 9 -13.37 -0.34 12.32
N ARG A 10 -12.91 -1.43 11.68
CA ARG A 10 -11.57 -1.52 11.12
C ARG A 10 -11.55 -0.96 9.68
N PRO A 11 -10.44 -0.33 9.26
CA PRO A 11 -10.32 0.26 7.92
C PRO A 11 -10.69 -0.70 6.79
N TRP A 12 -10.23 -1.96 6.87
CA TRP A 12 -10.49 -2.99 5.86
C TRP A 12 -11.97 -3.35 5.71
N TYR A 13 -12.73 -3.38 6.81
CA TYR A 13 -14.15 -3.69 6.76
C TYR A 13 -14.90 -2.54 6.11
N GLY A 14 -14.67 -1.31 6.56
CA GLY A 14 -15.31 -0.12 6.02
C GLY A 14 -15.00 0.08 4.53
N ALA A 15 -13.73 -0.07 4.14
CA ALA A 15 -13.31 0.08 2.74
C ALA A 15 -14.02 -0.93 1.82
N ALA A 16 -14.01 -2.22 2.15
CA ALA A 16 -14.65 -3.25 1.33
C ALA A 16 -16.18 -3.15 1.34
N ALA A 17 -16.78 -2.85 2.49
CA ALA A 17 -18.23 -2.67 2.61
C ALA A 17 -18.72 -1.48 1.77
N SER A 18 -17.99 -0.36 1.81
CA SER A 18 -18.30 0.85 1.05
C SER A 18 -18.08 0.66 -0.45
N ALA A 19 -16.95 0.06 -0.85
CA ALA A 19 -16.63 -0.19 -2.25
C ALA A 19 -17.55 -1.26 -2.89
N GLY A 20 -18.08 -2.18 -2.09
CA GLY A 20 -18.94 -3.26 -2.58
C GLY A 20 -18.23 -4.28 -3.47
N GLN A 21 -16.90 -4.26 -3.51
CA GLN A 21 -16.02 -5.14 -4.27
C GLN A 21 -14.73 -5.41 -3.48
N THR A 22 -13.87 -6.32 -3.97
CA THR A 22 -12.56 -6.54 -3.38
C THR A 22 -11.75 -5.23 -3.43
N VAL A 23 -10.98 -4.93 -2.38
CA VAL A 23 -10.11 -3.74 -2.26
C VAL A 23 -8.79 -4.11 -1.60
N LEU A 24 -7.74 -3.33 -1.87
CA LEU A 24 -6.55 -3.25 -1.04
C LEU A 24 -6.61 -1.99 -0.18
N THR A 25 -6.41 -2.10 1.13
CA THR A 25 -6.39 -0.92 2.03
C THR A 25 -5.10 -0.12 1.91
N ALA A 26 -5.16 1.16 2.29
CA ALA A 26 -3.96 1.88 2.73
C ALA A 26 -3.33 1.21 3.98
N PRO A 27 -2.04 1.44 4.28
CA PRO A 27 -1.39 0.91 5.46
C PRO A 27 -2.09 1.37 6.74
N TYR A 28 -2.26 0.45 7.69
CA TYR A 28 -2.83 0.77 9.00
C TYR A 28 -2.25 -0.11 10.10
N GLN A 29 -2.38 0.34 11.34
CA GLN A 29 -1.93 -0.40 12.51
C GLN A 29 -2.83 -1.63 12.75
N GLY A 30 -2.25 -2.82 12.70
CA GLY A 30 -2.93 -4.09 12.96
C GLY A 30 -3.48 -4.20 14.39
N ALA A 31 -4.53 -4.98 14.57
CA ALA A 31 -5.19 -5.17 15.87
C ALA A 31 -4.33 -5.94 16.89
N VAL A 32 -3.33 -6.68 16.41
CA VAL A 32 -2.38 -7.46 17.21
C VAL A 32 -0.95 -6.92 17.09
N GLY A 33 -0.79 -5.70 16.59
CA GLY A 33 0.52 -5.08 16.33
C GLY A 33 0.89 -5.10 14.84
N GLY A 34 2.01 -4.43 14.52
CA GLY A 34 2.52 -4.28 13.16
C GLY A 34 1.71 -3.34 12.26
N VAL A 35 2.36 -2.81 11.23
CA VAL A 35 1.69 -2.08 10.14
C VAL A 35 1.46 -3.05 8.98
N MET A 36 0.27 -3.04 8.43
CA MET A 36 -0.15 -3.97 7.39
C MET A 36 -1.05 -3.30 6.36
N VAL A 37 -1.20 -3.96 5.22
CA VAL A 37 -2.29 -3.77 4.28
C VAL A 37 -3.19 -5.00 4.31
N THR A 38 -4.45 -4.83 3.98
CA THR A 38 -5.42 -5.93 3.93
C THR A 38 -6.06 -5.98 2.56
N ILE A 39 -6.08 -7.17 1.96
CA ILE A 39 -6.94 -7.46 0.81
C ILE A 39 -8.29 -7.86 1.41
N ALA A 40 -9.32 -7.05 1.18
CA ALA A 40 -10.63 -7.23 1.79
C ALA A 40 -11.72 -7.38 0.73
N THR A 41 -12.68 -8.28 0.95
CA THR A 41 -13.79 -8.53 0.02
C THR A 41 -15.13 -8.65 0.77
N PRO A 42 -16.21 -7.97 0.31
CA PRO A 42 -17.51 -8.07 0.94
C PRO A 42 -18.18 -9.40 0.61
N VAL A 43 -18.71 -10.07 1.63
CA VAL A 43 -19.53 -11.27 1.47
C VAL A 43 -20.98 -10.85 1.35
N LYS A 44 -21.61 -11.15 0.21
CA LYS A 44 -22.99 -10.79 -0.08
C LYS A 44 -23.89 -12.03 -0.10
N ARG A 45 -25.10 -11.91 0.44
CA ARG A 45 -26.11 -12.97 0.41
C ARG A 45 -26.52 -13.26 -1.03
N LYS A 46 -26.53 -14.55 -1.38
CA LYS A 46 -27.04 -15.01 -2.68
C LYS A 46 -28.54 -14.71 -2.76
N GLY A 47 -28.97 -13.99 -3.79
CA GLY A 47 -30.37 -13.64 -4.03
C GLY A 47 -30.64 -12.15 -3.98
N ASN A 48 -30.42 -11.50 -2.82
CA ASN A 48 -30.74 -10.08 -2.62
C ASN A 48 -29.51 -9.15 -2.58
N GLY A 49 -28.28 -9.70 -2.59
CA GLY A 49 -27.05 -8.90 -2.58
C GLY A 49 -26.74 -8.20 -1.25
N GLU A 50 -27.49 -8.51 -0.19
CA GLU A 50 -27.31 -7.94 1.14
C GLU A 50 -25.91 -8.23 1.70
N LEU A 51 -25.24 -7.21 2.24
CA LEU A 51 -23.93 -7.37 2.88
C LEU A 51 -24.07 -8.21 4.16
N MET A 52 -23.41 -9.36 4.19
CA MET A 52 -23.36 -10.26 5.35
C MET A 52 -22.13 -10.06 6.21
N GLY A 53 -21.06 -9.52 5.63
CA GLY A 53 -19.79 -9.31 6.30
C GLY A 53 -18.67 -9.00 5.31
N VAL A 54 -17.43 -9.01 5.79
CA VAL A 54 -16.23 -8.82 4.99
C VAL A 54 -15.20 -9.86 5.40
N VAL A 55 -14.52 -10.45 4.42
CA VAL A 55 -13.35 -11.31 4.63
C VAL A 55 -12.10 -10.52 4.27
N GLY A 56 -11.07 -10.58 5.10
CA GLY A 56 -9.78 -9.91 4.89
C GLY A 56 -8.61 -10.88 5.00
N GLY A 57 -7.59 -10.67 4.18
CA GLY A 57 -6.27 -11.28 4.29
C GLY A 57 -5.20 -10.21 4.51
N ASP A 58 -4.47 -10.33 5.62
CA ASP A 58 -3.47 -9.34 6.02
C ASP A 58 -2.09 -9.68 5.45
N VAL A 59 -1.38 -8.66 4.97
CA VAL A 59 0.03 -8.73 4.60
C VAL A 59 0.78 -7.64 5.33
N THR A 60 1.80 -8.00 6.08
CA THR A 60 2.63 -7.02 6.79
C THR A 60 3.46 -6.20 5.80
N LEU A 61 3.75 -4.94 6.16
CA LEU A 61 4.63 -4.11 5.33
C LEU A 61 6.03 -4.71 5.21
N ASP A 62 6.56 -5.32 6.28
CA ASP A 62 7.86 -5.98 6.25
C ASP A 62 7.89 -7.12 5.23
N THR A 63 6.84 -7.97 5.20
CA THR A 63 6.69 -9.02 4.17
C THR A 63 6.64 -8.44 2.75
N LEU A 64 5.96 -7.30 2.54
CA LEU A 64 5.93 -6.67 1.22
C LEU A 64 7.29 -6.10 0.83
N VAL A 65 8.04 -5.50 1.77
CA VAL A 65 9.41 -5.03 1.53
C VAL A 65 10.29 -6.19 1.09
N GLU A 66 10.22 -7.33 1.78
CA GLU A 66 10.98 -8.54 1.44
C GLU A 66 10.63 -9.06 0.03
N ILE A 67 9.34 -9.10 -0.31
CA ILE A 67 8.89 -9.56 -1.64
C ILE A 67 9.43 -8.65 -2.74
N ILE A 68 9.24 -7.34 -2.65
CA ILE A 68 9.60 -6.42 -3.74
C ILE A 68 11.12 -6.17 -3.84
N ASN A 69 11.86 -6.39 -2.76
CA ASN A 69 13.33 -6.28 -2.73
C ASN A 69 14.04 -7.65 -2.77
N SER A 70 13.31 -8.73 -3.06
CA SER A 70 13.93 -10.03 -3.37
C SER A 70 14.73 -9.99 -4.68
N VAL A 71 14.42 -9.04 -5.55
CA VAL A 71 15.22 -8.72 -6.73
C VAL A 71 16.42 -7.88 -6.29
N ASP A 72 17.62 -8.41 -6.51
CA ASP A 72 18.85 -7.66 -6.28
C ASP A 72 19.07 -6.66 -7.43
N PHE A 73 19.19 -5.39 -7.08
CA PHE A 73 19.56 -4.31 -8.00
C PHE A 73 21.08 -4.16 -8.15
N GLY A 74 21.88 -5.16 -7.77
CA GLY A 74 23.34 -5.08 -7.74
C GLY A 74 23.84 -4.08 -6.68
N GLY A 75 23.07 -3.91 -5.60
CA GLY A 75 23.37 -2.96 -4.52
C GLY A 75 23.19 -1.47 -4.86
N ILE A 76 22.71 -1.12 -6.06
CA ILE A 76 22.60 0.30 -6.50
C ILE A 76 21.26 0.96 -6.14
N GLY A 77 20.30 0.20 -5.60
CA GLY A 77 18.94 0.69 -5.35
C GLY A 77 18.04 -0.31 -4.64
N HIS A 78 16.76 0.04 -4.56
CA HIS A 78 15.71 -0.75 -3.94
C HIS A 78 14.36 -0.42 -4.58
N ALA A 79 13.39 -1.30 -4.38
CA ALA A 79 11.99 -1.09 -4.76
C ALA A 79 11.17 -0.56 -3.59
N PHE A 80 10.18 0.27 -3.91
CA PHE A 80 9.14 0.75 -3.02
C PHE A 80 7.79 0.71 -3.77
N LEU A 81 6.68 0.76 -3.03
CA LEU A 81 5.34 0.90 -3.60
C LEU A 81 4.79 2.27 -3.24
N ALA A 82 4.16 2.94 -4.21
CA ALA A 82 3.41 4.17 -4.00
C ALA A 82 2.04 4.07 -4.69
N ASP A 83 1.06 4.78 -4.16
CA ASP A 83 -0.25 4.92 -4.81
C ASP A 83 -0.18 5.92 -5.99
N ALA A 84 -1.29 6.04 -6.72
CA ALA A 84 -1.38 6.94 -7.88
C ALA A 84 -1.23 8.43 -7.51
N ASN A 85 -1.44 8.80 -6.24
CA ASN A 85 -1.27 10.16 -5.73
C ASN A 85 0.17 10.42 -5.24
N GLY A 86 1.04 9.41 -5.31
CA GLY A 86 2.43 9.47 -4.87
C GLY A 86 2.60 9.32 -3.36
N GLN A 87 1.62 8.79 -2.62
CA GLN A 87 1.84 8.37 -1.24
C GLN A 87 2.61 7.05 -1.22
N VAL A 88 3.73 7.00 -0.50
CA VAL A 88 4.51 5.78 -0.33
C VAL A 88 3.80 4.82 0.64
N ILE A 89 3.52 3.60 0.17
CA ILE A 89 2.79 2.56 0.88
C ILE A 89 3.74 1.55 1.51
N VAL A 90 4.80 1.18 0.80
CA VAL A 90 5.82 0.21 1.22
C VAL A 90 7.18 0.77 0.84
N SER A 91 8.13 0.80 1.79
CA SER A 91 9.51 1.20 1.54
C SER A 91 10.45 0.49 2.52
N PRO A 92 11.68 0.11 2.11
CA PRO A 92 12.71 -0.32 3.05
C PRO A 92 13.14 0.80 4.00
N ASP A 93 12.97 2.07 3.61
CA ASP A 93 13.13 3.22 4.49
C ASP A 93 11.80 3.51 5.22
N LYS A 94 11.74 3.12 6.50
CA LYS A 94 10.54 3.25 7.34
C LYS A 94 10.11 4.71 7.52
N ASP A 95 11.03 5.67 7.41
CA ASP A 95 10.70 7.09 7.54
C ASP A 95 9.99 7.65 6.31
N GLN A 96 9.98 6.92 5.19
CA GLN A 96 9.29 7.32 3.95
C GLN A 96 7.85 6.80 3.88
N VAL A 97 7.51 5.77 4.64
CA VAL A 97 6.17 5.19 4.65
C VAL A 97 5.13 6.25 5.04
N MET A 98 4.03 6.33 4.29
CA MET A 98 2.97 7.35 4.37
C MET A 98 3.36 8.78 3.98
N LYS A 99 4.62 9.07 3.65
CA LYS A 99 5.01 10.37 3.07
C LYS A 99 4.63 10.45 1.60
N ASN A 100 4.41 11.66 1.10
CA ASN A 100 4.25 11.87 -0.33
C ASN A 100 5.62 12.00 -1.00
N LEU A 101 5.74 11.49 -2.23
CA LEU A 101 6.93 11.60 -3.05
C LEU A 101 7.40 13.06 -3.23
N LYS A 102 6.47 14.02 -3.28
CA LYS A 102 6.83 15.45 -3.37
C LYS A 102 7.56 15.97 -2.14
N ASP A 103 7.30 15.38 -0.98
CA ASP A 103 7.95 15.74 0.29
C ASP A 103 9.30 15.03 0.43
N ILE A 104 9.41 13.80 -0.09
CA ILE A 104 10.65 13.01 -0.08
C ILE A 104 11.67 13.58 -1.09
N TYR A 105 11.20 14.02 -2.25
CA TYR A 105 12.02 14.54 -3.35
C TYR A 105 11.67 16.00 -3.65
N PRO A 106 11.94 16.94 -2.71
CA PRO A 106 11.55 18.33 -2.87
C PRO A 106 12.24 18.96 -4.08
N GLY A 107 11.49 19.76 -4.85
CA GLY A 107 12.00 20.43 -6.05
C GLY A 107 12.13 19.53 -7.28
N SER A 108 11.90 18.22 -7.16
CA SER A 108 11.79 17.33 -8.32
C SER A 108 10.40 17.44 -8.96
N ASN A 109 10.32 17.31 -10.29
CA ASN A 109 9.04 17.18 -11.00
C ASN A 109 8.67 15.69 -11.16
N LEU A 110 8.84 14.92 -10.08
CA LEU A 110 8.59 13.49 -10.06
C LEU A 110 7.09 13.21 -10.24
N ARG A 111 6.77 12.35 -11.21
CA ARG A 111 5.40 11.92 -11.52
C ARG A 111 5.30 10.41 -11.42
N VAL A 112 4.21 9.90 -10.87
CA VAL A 112 3.88 8.47 -10.91
C VAL A 112 3.45 8.11 -12.32
N ALA A 113 4.43 7.93 -13.21
CA ALA A 113 4.24 7.69 -14.64
C ALA A 113 5.37 6.79 -15.16
N ALA A 114 5.10 6.09 -16.25
CA ALA A 114 6.08 5.25 -16.92
C ALA A 114 7.28 6.07 -17.41
N GLY A 115 8.45 5.43 -17.43
CA GLY A 115 9.71 6.05 -17.82
C GLY A 115 10.67 6.25 -16.65
N MET A 116 11.91 6.65 -16.96
CA MET A 116 12.93 6.99 -15.99
C MET A 116 12.91 8.49 -15.72
N GLN A 117 13.09 8.87 -14.46
CA GLN A 117 13.10 10.25 -14.01
C GLN A 117 14.28 10.46 -13.07
N ASP A 118 15.10 11.48 -13.36
CA ASP A 118 16.19 11.89 -12.49
C ASP A 118 15.65 12.72 -11.32
N VAL A 119 16.10 12.41 -10.11
CA VAL A 119 15.77 13.13 -8.88
C VAL A 119 17.03 13.30 -8.02
N ILE A 120 16.99 14.29 -7.14
CA ILE A 120 18.02 14.48 -6.12
C ILE A 120 17.43 14.07 -4.77
N LEU A 121 18.14 13.19 -4.06
CA LEU A 121 17.82 12.82 -2.68
C LEU A 121 19.09 12.91 -1.84
N ASN A 122 19.05 13.69 -0.76
CA ASN A 122 20.20 13.91 0.13
C ASN A 122 21.49 14.36 -0.60
N GLY A 123 21.34 15.21 -1.63
CA GLY A 123 22.45 15.72 -2.43
C GLY A 123 23.05 14.73 -3.43
N GLN A 124 22.41 13.58 -3.65
CA GLN A 124 22.85 12.58 -4.62
C GLN A 124 21.82 12.39 -5.72
N ASP A 125 22.31 12.27 -6.95
CA ASP A 125 21.48 11.90 -8.10
C ASP A 125 20.96 10.47 -7.94
N ARG A 126 19.70 10.28 -8.32
CA ARG A 126 18.97 9.02 -8.31
C ARG A 126 18.09 8.95 -9.55
N ILE A 127 17.87 7.73 -10.03
CA ILE A 127 16.89 7.46 -11.08
C ILE A 127 15.72 6.72 -10.44
N ILE A 128 14.50 7.20 -10.71
CA ILE A 128 13.26 6.53 -10.33
C ILE A 128 12.50 6.12 -11.58
N SER A 129 11.95 4.92 -11.58
CA SER A 129 11.01 4.47 -12.60
C SER A 129 9.81 3.77 -11.95
N PHE A 130 8.62 4.00 -12.50
CA PHE A 130 7.39 3.39 -12.01
C PHE A 130 6.87 2.36 -13.01
N ALA A 131 6.55 1.18 -12.49
CA ALA A 131 5.79 0.15 -13.20
C ALA A 131 4.44 -0.04 -12.49
N PRO A 132 3.31 -0.01 -13.21
CA PRO A 132 2.00 -0.23 -12.61
C PRO A 132 1.88 -1.68 -12.11
N VAL A 133 1.41 -1.86 -10.88
CA VAL A 133 1.06 -3.20 -10.38
C VAL A 133 -0.35 -3.54 -10.86
N ALA A 134 -0.44 -4.40 -11.86
CA ALA A 134 -1.71 -4.84 -12.42
C ALA A 134 -2.50 -5.71 -11.42
N GLY A 135 -3.84 -5.64 -11.49
CA GLY A 135 -4.71 -6.53 -10.72
C GLY A 135 -4.89 -6.14 -9.25
N LEU A 136 -4.30 -5.03 -8.79
CA LEU A 136 -4.65 -4.46 -7.49
C LEU A 136 -6.01 -3.75 -7.59
N PRO A 137 -7.02 -4.18 -6.82
CA PRO A 137 -8.27 -3.45 -6.76
C PRO A 137 -8.05 -2.18 -5.93
N SER A 138 -8.17 -1.02 -6.57
CA SER A 138 -8.15 0.27 -5.90
C SER A 138 -9.33 0.40 -4.94
N ALA A 139 -9.07 0.83 -3.71
CA ALA A 139 -10.11 1.35 -2.82
C ALA A 139 -10.58 2.73 -3.29
#